data_AF-A0A349N201-F1
#
_entry.id   AF-A0A349N201-F1
#
_cell.length_a   1.000
_cell.length_b   1.000
_cell.length_c   1.000
_cell.angle_alpha   90.00
_cell.angle_beta   90.00
_cell.angle_gamma   90.00
#
_symmetry.space_group_name_H-M   'P 1'
#
loop_
_entity.id
_entity.type
_entity.pdbx_description
1 polymer ?
#
loop_
_entity_poly.entity_id
_entity_poly.type
_entity_poly.pdbx_seq_one_letter_code
_entity_poly.pdbx_strand_id
1 'polypeptide(L)'
;MNKEIMLASGGTVHIADDSLCITYMRKRYSLSSSVIGGGFHPILYAVNQKLTSYCMTEKDLPGGSVASYLRLKLEEKGCDPAQ
;
A
#
# COMPACT_ATOMS: atom_id res chain seq x y z
N MET A 1 10.08 -7.35 12.39
CA MET A 1 9.08 -7.54 13.47
C MET A 1 7.69 -7.30 12.90
N ASN A 2 6.81 -8.30 12.92
CA ASN A 2 5.42 -8.11 12.51
C ASN A 2 4.59 -7.67 13.71
N LYS A 3 3.95 -6.50 13.62
CA LYS A 3 3.11 -5.94 14.68
C LYS A 3 1.76 -5.51 14.12
N GLU A 4 0.72 -5.74 14.89
CA GLU A 4 -0.64 -5.29 14.58
C GLU A 4 -1.13 -4.29 15.63
N ILE A 5 -1.77 -3.21 15.17
CA ILE A 5 -2.32 -2.15 16.04
C ILE A 5 -3.71 -1.76 15.55
N MET A 6 -4.70 -1.82 16.43
CA MET A 6 -6.03 -1.30 16.13
C MET A 6 -6.06 0.23 16.32
N LEU A 7 -6.57 0.94 15.31
CA LEU A 7 -6.70 2.40 15.37
C LEU A 7 -7.98 2.81 16.07
N ALA A 8 -7.92 3.87 16.89
CA ALA A 8 -9.10 4.47 17.51
C ALA A 8 -10.12 4.98 16.46
N SER A 9 -9.64 5.38 15.28
CA SER A 9 -10.46 5.79 14.14
C SER A 9 -11.13 4.62 13.42
N GLY A 10 -10.85 3.38 13.82
CA GLY A 10 -11.26 2.15 13.16
C GLY A 10 -10.28 1.75 12.05
N GLY A 11 -10.08 0.44 11.91
CA GLY A 11 -9.08 -0.15 11.03
C GLY A 11 -7.89 -0.70 11.80
N THR A 12 -7.05 -1.45 11.08
CA THR A 12 -5.94 -2.21 11.64
C THR A 12 -4.67 -1.84 10.89
N VAL A 13 -3.64 -1.44 11.62
CA VAL A 13 -2.29 -1.23 11.08
C VAL A 13 -1.50 -2.51 11.22
N HIS A 14 -1.01 -3.03 10.10
CA HIS A 14 -0.04 -4.10 10.02
C HIS A 14 1.32 -3.47 9.68
N ILE A 15 2.29 -3.67 10.58
CA ILE A 15 3.66 -3.15 10.45
C ILE A 15 4.58 -4.34 10.22
N ALA A 16 5.37 -4.28 9.15
CA ALA A 16 6.46 -5.19 8.85
C ALA A 16 7.75 -4.40 8.62
N ASP A 17 8.88 -5.10 8.47
CA ASP A 17 10.19 -4.44 8.32
C ASP A 17 10.34 -3.63 7.02
N ASP A 18 9.54 -3.99 6.01
CA ASP A 18 9.55 -3.41 4.67
C ASP A 18 8.25 -2.67 4.32
N SER A 19 7.24 -2.65 5.21
CA SER A 19 5.93 -2.13 4.83
C SER A 19 5.06 -1.70 6.00
N LEU A 20 4.17 -0.78 5.69
CA LEU A 20 3.07 -0.33 6.55
C LEU A 20 1.79 -0.53 5.76
N CYS A 21 0.85 -1.31 6.28
CA CYS A 21 -0.46 -1.50 5.68
C CYS A 21 -1.54 -1.12 6.70
N ILE A 22 -2.51 -0.31 6.29
CA ILE A 22 -3.72 -0.05 7.08
C ILE A 22 -4.88 -0.69 6.35
N THR A 23 -5.65 -1.52 7.04
CA THR A 23 -6.88 -2.14 6.51
C THR A 23 -8.11 -1.58 7.23
N TYR A 24 -9.20 -1.38 6.50
CA TYR A 24 -10.45 -0.83 7.02
C TYR A 24 -11.60 -1.81 6.77
N MET A 25 -12.44 -2.00 7.78
CA MET A 25 -13.67 -2.82 7.67
C MET A 25 -14.75 -2.18 6.78
N ARG A 26 -14.66 -0.87 6.52
CA ARG A 26 -15.60 -0.08 5.71
C ARG A 26 -14.82 0.90 4.86
N LYS A 27 -15.36 1.25 3.68
CA LYS A 27 -14.75 2.24 2.77
C LYS A 27 -14.45 3.54 3.50
N ARG A 28 -13.22 4.01 3.34
CA ARG A 28 -12.75 5.35 3.75
C ARG A 28 -12.45 6.17 2.50
N TYR A 29 -12.36 7.48 2.65
CA TYR A 29 -11.96 8.36 1.57
C TYR A 29 -10.56 8.89 1.84
N SER A 30 -9.67 8.72 0.86
CA SER A 30 -8.31 9.23 0.86
C SER A 30 -8.21 10.40 -0.11
N LEU A 31 -7.47 11.43 0.27
CA LEU A 31 -7.12 12.54 -0.61
C LEU A 31 -5.66 12.38 -1.05
N SER A 32 -5.44 12.19 -2.35
CA SER A 32 -4.10 12.30 -2.95
C SER A 32 -3.93 13.68 -3.56
N SER A 33 -2.85 14.37 -3.20
CA SER A 33 -2.44 15.63 -3.83
C SER A 33 -1.41 15.42 -4.95
N SER A 34 -1.19 14.17 -5.38
CA SER A 34 -0.23 13.89 -6.44
C SER A 34 -0.67 14.49 -7.77
N VAL A 35 0.30 15.00 -8.54
CA VAL A 35 0.05 15.52 -9.89
C VAL A 35 -0.51 14.42 -10.81
N ILE A 36 -0.10 13.17 -10.57
CA ILE A 36 -0.56 11.98 -11.29
C ILE A 36 -1.34 11.11 -10.31
N GLY A 37 -2.64 10.92 -10.55
CA GLY A 37 -3.51 10.14 -9.67
C GLY A 37 -4.05 10.89 -8.44
N GLY A 38 -3.94 12.22 -8.42
CA GLY A 38 -4.56 13.05 -7.39
C GLY A 38 -6.09 12.91 -7.36
N GLY A 39 -6.72 13.30 -6.25
CA GLY A 39 -8.16 13.28 -6.08
C GLY A 39 -8.63 12.61 -4.79
N PHE A 40 -9.95 12.52 -4.65
CA PHE A 40 -10.62 11.80 -3.55
C PHE A 40 -10.96 10.39 -3.99
N HIS A 41 -10.36 9.40 -3.34
CA HIS A 41 -10.46 7.99 -3.70
C HIS A 41 -11.09 7.18 -2.56
N PRO A 42 -12.11 6.35 -2.83
CA PRO A 42 -12.58 5.38 -1.85
C PRO A 42 -11.53 4.27 -1.69
N ILE A 43 -11.16 3.94 -0.45
CA ILE A 43 -10.16 2.93 -0.14
C ILE A 43 -10.66 1.98 0.95
N LEU A 44 -10.29 0.71 0.88
CA LEU A 44 -10.34 -0.23 2.03
C LEU A 44 -8.97 -0.45 2.67
N TYR A 45 -7.90 -0.06 2.00
CA TYR A 45 -6.56 -0.18 2.55
C TYR A 45 -5.64 0.93 2.04
N ALA A 46 -4.59 1.21 2.81
CA ALA A 46 -3.52 2.12 2.44
C ALA A 46 -2.19 1.43 2.73
N VAL A 47 -1.31 1.36 1.73
CA VAL A 47 -0.03 0.66 1.85
C VAL A 47 1.11 1.59 1.50
N ASN A 48 2.13 1.60 2.35
CA ASN A 48 3.42 2.18 2.07
C ASN A 48 4.46 1.06 2.07
N GLN A 49 5.16 0.90 0.95
CA GLN A 49 6.16 -0.15 0.76
C GLN A 49 7.54 0.49 0.68
N LYS A 50 8.43 0.05 1.57
CA LYS A 50 9.85 0.37 1.54
C LYS A 50 10.55 -0.52 0.51
N LEU A 51 11.38 0.09 -0.33
CA LEU A 51 12.33 -0.63 -1.15
C LEU A 51 13.48 -1.15 -0.28
N THR A 52 13.71 -2.45 -0.31
CA THR A 52 14.77 -3.12 0.46
C THR A 52 16.06 -3.34 -0.33
N SER A 53 16.01 -3.10 -1.64
CA SER A 53 17.15 -3.16 -2.55
C SER A 53 17.24 -1.89 -3.36
N TYR A 54 18.45 -1.58 -3.81
CA TYR A 54 18.67 -0.48 -4.73
C TYR A 54 18.18 -0.86 -6.14
N CYS A 55 17.42 0.03 -6.77
CA CYS A 55 16.94 -0.09 -8.14
C CYS A 55 17.49 1.10 -8.94
N MET A 56 18.23 0.83 -10.02
CA MET A 56 18.76 1.89 -10.89
C MET A 56 17.66 2.45 -11.80
N THR A 57 16.79 1.57 -12.27
CA THR A 57 15.69 1.88 -13.18
C THR A 57 14.39 1.25 -12.70
N GLU A 58 13.26 1.77 -13.17
CA GLU A 58 11.94 1.21 -12.87
C GLU A 58 11.81 -0.26 -13.30
N LYS A 59 12.54 -0.69 -14.34
CA LYS A 59 12.55 -2.09 -14.80
C LYS A 59 13.20 -3.05 -13.82
N ASP A 60 14.00 -2.55 -12.89
CA ASP A 60 14.66 -3.36 -11.85
C ASP A 60 13.70 -3.71 -10.71
N LEU A 61 12.53 -3.05 -10.65
CA LEU A 61 11.50 -3.41 -9.68
C LEU A 61 10.92 -4.79 -10.02
N PRO A 62 10.58 -5.62 -9.02
CA PRO A 62 9.82 -6.84 -9.24
C PRO A 62 8.53 -6.54 -10.04
N GLY A 63 8.34 -7.24 -11.16
CA GLY A 63 7.23 -6.99 -12.08
C GLY A 63 7.50 -5.93 -13.15
N GLY A 64 8.69 -5.32 -13.18
CA GLY A 64 9.20 -4.47 -14.27
C GLY A 64 8.59 -3.07 -14.37
N SER A 65 7.75 -2.67 -13.42
CA SER A 65 7.20 -1.32 -13.29
C SER A 65 6.80 -1.00 -11.86
N VAL A 66 6.61 0.28 -11.54
CA VAL A 66 6.08 0.72 -10.24
C VAL A 66 4.68 0.13 -10.00
N ALA A 67 3.81 0.17 -11.02
CA ALA A 67 2.45 -0.35 -10.91
C ALA A 67 2.43 -1.86 -10.65
N SER A 68 3.25 -2.62 -11.39
CA SER A 68 3.39 -4.07 -11.18
C SER A 68 3.92 -4.39 -9.79
N TYR A 69 4.93 -3.65 -9.33
CA TYR A 69 5.53 -3.85 -8.02
C TYR A 69 4.52 -3.62 -6.89
N LEU A 70 3.81 -2.50 -6.92
CA LEU A 70 2.78 -2.20 -5.92
C LEU A 70 1.65 -3.23 -5.96
N ARG A 71 1.20 -3.65 -7.15
CA ARG A 71 0.20 -4.71 -7.32
C ARG A 71 0.62 -6.00 -6.62
N LEU A 72 1.84 -6.49 -6.89
CA LEU A 72 2.39 -7.68 -6.26
C LEU A 72 2.46 -7.54 -4.73
N LYS A 73 2.87 -6.36 -4.23
CA LYS A 73 2.94 -6.08 -2.79
C LYS A 73 1.60 -5.96 -2.09
N LEU A 74 0.53 -5.62 -2.82
CA LEU A 74 -0.84 -5.68 -2.31
C LEU A 74 -1.33 -7.13 -2.26
N GLU A 75 -1.11 -7.90 -3.32
CA GLU A 75 -1.51 -9.32 -3.41
C GLU A 75 -0.84 -10.16 -2.31
N GLU A 76 0.46 -9.98 -2.08
CA GLU A 76 1.21 -10.62 -0.99
C GLU A 76 0.60 -10.36 0.40
N LYS A 77 -0.10 -9.23 0.57
CA LYS A 77 -0.74 -8.81 1.83
C LYS A 77 -2.23 -9.17 1.87
N GLY A 78 -2.75 -9.89 0.88
CA GLY A 78 -4.17 -10.24 0.77
C GLY A 78 -5.08 -9.04 0.45
N CYS A 79 -4.51 -7.94 -0.06
CA CYS A 79 -5.26 -6.76 -0.51
C CYS A 79 -5.61 -6.91 -1.99
N ASP A 80 -6.87 -6.65 -2.37
CA ASP A 80 -7.33 -6.74 -3.77
C ASP A 80 -6.93 -5.49 -4.56
N PRO A 81 -5.95 -5.55 -5.49
CA PRO A 81 -5.41 -4.38 -6.18
C PRO A 81 -6.37 -3.73 -7.18
N ALA A 82 -7.54 -4.33 -7.45
CA ALA A 82 -8.55 -3.77 -8.36
C ALA A 82 -9.52 -2.77 -7.69
N GLN A 83 -9.35 -2.51 -6.40
CA GLN A 83 -10.18 -1.55 -5.65
C GLN A 83 -9.89 -0.07 -5.97
#